data_AF-A0A2E3KAB1-F1
#
_entry.id   AF-A0A2E3KAB1-F1
#
_cell.length_a   1.000
_cell.length_b   1.000
_cell.length_c   1.000
_cell.angle_alpha   90.00
_cell.angle_beta   90.00
_cell.angle_gamma   90.00
#
_symmetry.space_group_name_H-M   'P 1'
#
loop_
_entity.id
_entity.type
_entity.pdbx_description
1 polymer ?
#
loop_
_entity_poly.entity_id
_entity_poly.type
_entity_poly.pdbx_seq_one_letter_code
_entity_poly.pdbx_strand_id
1 'polypeptide(L)'
;MAKLPDNPLVSELFKAVHGKKDKGGKKELLSQYKRDDVKALLIWNFDKQIKSAIPEGEVPYKKNEAPINSGGHTRLVHEWRTLYNYIRGGNDTLSQMKRETMFIQLLESLHESEAELLMLVKDKKLQSKYRITRALVEEVFNDITWRDK
;
A
#
# COMPACT_ATOMS: atom_id res chain seq x y z
N MET A 1 4.27 9.27 21.40
CA MET A 1 4.24 8.31 20.28
C MET A 1 5.61 7.65 20.26
N ALA A 2 5.67 6.32 20.29
CA ALA A 2 6.95 5.63 20.09
C ALA A 2 7.55 6.04 18.73
N LYS A 3 8.86 6.24 18.69
CA LYS A 3 9.58 6.51 17.44
C LYS A 3 9.37 5.31 16.51
N LEU A 4 8.97 5.55 15.26
CA LEU A 4 8.93 4.48 14.27
C LEU A 4 10.34 3.90 14.11
N PRO A 5 10.49 2.57 13.89
CA PRO A 5 11.77 1.99 13.53
C PRO A 5 12.27 2.58 12.20
N ASP A 6 13.56 2.41 11.88
CA ASP A 6 14.15 2.99 10.66
C ASP A 6 13.49 2.47 9.37
N ASN A 7 13.02 1.22 9.40
CA ASN A 7 12.29 0.60 8.31
C ASN A 7 10.99 -0.01 8.81
N PRO A 8 9.92 0.79 9.05
CA PRO A 8 8.63 0.28 9.50
C PRO A 8 7.89 -0.43 8.38
N LEU A 9 6.87 -1.22 8.73
CA LEU A 9 5.86 -1.65 7.76
C LEU A 9 5.17 -0.41 7.16
N VAL A 10 4.66 -0.51 5.92
CA VAL A 10 3.94 0.63 5.33
C VAL A 10 2.66 0.91 6.13
N SER A 11 2.01 -0.14 6.63
CA SER A 11 0.83 -0.05 7.49
C SER A 11 1.12 0.68 8.82
N GLU A 12 2.28 0.47 9.42
CA GLU A 12 2.74 1.18 10.62
C GLU A 12 2.99 2.67 10.33
N LEU A 13 3.68 2.98 9.23
CA LEU A 13 3.88 4.36 8.79
C LEU A 13 2.54 5.06 8.57
N PHE A 14 1.62 4.45 7.82
CA PHE A 14 0.31 5.05 7.54
C PHE A 14 -0.54 5.21 8.79
N LYS A 15 -0.47 4.27 9.75
CA LYS A 15 -1.11 4.40 11.06
C LYS A 15 -0.53 5.58 11.86
N ALA A 16 0.80 5.74 11.86
CA ALA A 16 1.44 6.86 12.52
C ALA A 16 1.07 8.21 11.87
N VAL A 17 1.02 8.29 10.54
CA VAL A 17 0.56 9.47 9.79
C VAL A 17 -0.92 9.75 10.06
N HIS A 18 -1.77 8.72 10.08
CA HIS A 18 -3.17 8.86 10.49
C HIS A 18 -3.28 9.49 11.89
N GLY A 19 -2.39 9.12 12.83
CA GLY A 19 -2.39 9.61 14.21
C GLY A 19 -1.97 11.07 14.39
N LYS A 20 -1.29 11.69 13.41
CA LYS A 20 -0.91 13.11 13.46
C LYS A 20 -2.16 14.00 13.33
N LYS A 21 -2.26 15.03 14.18
CA LYS A 21 -3.46 15.89 14.30
C LYS A 21 -3.56 16.88 13.15
N ASP A 22 -2.46 17.48 12.75
CA ASP A 22 -2.39 18.52 11.73
C ASP A 22 -1.71 18.03 10.44
N LYS A 23 -1.88 18.80 9.36
CA LYS A 23 -1.32 18.50 8.04
C LYS A 23 0.22 18.59 8.04
N GLY A 24 0.80 19.50 8.82
CA GLY A 24 2.25 19.71 8.91
C GLY A 24 2.96 18.47 9.45
N GLY A 25 2.50 17.94 10.59
CA GLY A 25 3.06 16.73 11.19
C GLY A 25 2.88 15.47 10.31
N LYS A 26 1.79 15.41 9.52
CA LYS A 26 1.62 14.35 8.50
C LYS A 26 2.63 14.47 7.38
N LYS A 27 2.82 15.69 6.86
CA LYS A 27 3.78 15.99 5.79
C LYS A 27 5.20 15.68 6.22
N GLU A 28 5.59 16.13 7.40
CA GLU A 28 6.92 15.87 7.97
C GLU A 28 7.17 14.36 8.09
N LEU A 29 6.23 13.62 8.68
CA LEU A 29 6.38 12.18 8.87
C LEU A 29 6.44 11.42 7.53
N LEU A 30 5.55 11.70 6.58
CA LEU A 30 5.63 11.06 5.26
C LEU A 30 6.92 11.44 4.52
N SER A 31 7.43 12.66 4.70
CA SER A 31 8.66 13.13 4.06
C SER A 31 9.91 12.40 4.57
N GLN A 32 9.91 11.95 5.83
CA GLN A 32 10.99 11.13 6.39
C GLN A 32 11.06 9.73 5.77
N TYR A 33 9.94 9.23 5.23
CA TYR A 33 9.83 7.88 4.67
C TYR A 33 9.42 7.91 3.19
N LYS A 34 10.11 8.73 2.38
CA LYS A 34 9.94 8.77 0.91
C LYS A 34 10.52 7.53 0.22
N ARG A 35 10.00 6.36 0.53
CA ARG A 35 10.41 5.07 -0.02
C ARG A 35 9.58 4.70 -1.26
N ASP A 36 10.15 3.85 -2.12
CA ASP A 36 9.49 3.44 -3.37
C ASP A 36 8.26 2.56 -3.14
N ASP A 37 8.28 1.70 -2.13
CA ASP A 37 7.14 0.86 -1.74
C ASP A 37 5.94 1.71 -1.28
N VAL A 38 6.21 2.74 -0.48
CA VAL A 38 5.21 3.72 -0.05
C VAL A 38 4.64 4.47 -1.26
N LYS A 39 5.53 4.96 -2.14
CA LYS A 39 5.14 5.69 -3.35
C LYS A 39 4.27 4.84 -4.27
N ALA A 40 4.65 3.58 -4.52
CA ALA A 40 3.91 2.65 -5.37
C ALA A 40 2.47 2.44 -4.89
N LEU A 41 2.27 2.26 -3.58
CA LEU A 41 0.94 2.08 -2.98
C LEU A 41 0.10 3.37 -3.04
N LEU A 42 0.72 4.54 -2.83
CA LEU A 42 0.02 5.83 -2.94
C LEU A 42 -0.39 6.13 -4.38
N ILE A 43 0.47 5.84 -5.36
CA ILE A 43 0.16 5.94 -6.78
C ILE A 43 -0.99 4.99 -7.14
N TRP A 44 -0.87 3.71 -6.77
CA TRP A 44 -1.92 2.73 -7.02
C TRP A 44 -3.23 3.10 -6.32
N ASN A 45 -3.22 3.79 -5.17
CA ASN A 45 -4.46 4.23 -4.54
C ASN A 45 -5.05 5.53 -5.15
N PHE A 46 -4.24 6.52 -5.52
CA PHE A 46 -4.74 7.88 -5.82
C PHE A 46 -4.80 8.27 -7.29
N ASP A 47 -4.07 7.57 -8.16
CA ASP A 47 -4.15 7.79 -9.60
C ASP A 47 -5.44 7.15 -10.14
N LYS A 48 -6.36 7.94 -10.68
CA LYS A 48 -7.67 7.42 -11.12
C LYS A 48 -7.60 6.58 -12.40
N GLN A 49 -6.55 6.72 -13.20
CA GLN A 49 -6.38 5.95 -14.43
C GLN A 49 -5.77 4.57 -14.17
N ILE A 50 -5.04 4.37 -13.06
CA ILE A 50 -4.56 3.05 -12.67
C ILE A 50 -5.75 2.20 -12.19
N LYS A 51 -6.10 1.15 -12.93
CA LYS A 51 -7.18 0.21 -12.57
C LYS A 51 -6.59 -1.13 -12.10
N SER A 52 -7.18 -1.68 -11.05
CA SER A 52 -6.83 -3.02 -10.57
C SER A 52 -7.29 -4.07 -11.57
N ALA A 53 -6.44 -5.08 -11.80
CA ALA A 53 -6.73 -6.25 -12.62
C ALA A 53 -7.26 -7.44 -11.81
N ILE A 54 -7.57 -7.20 -10.54
CA ILE A 54 -8.18 -8.14 -9.60
C ILE A 54 -9.56 -7.63 -9.16
N PRO A 55 -10.49 -8.50 -8.72
CA PRO A 55 -11.82 -8.09 -8.28
C PRO A 55 -11.80 -7.05 -7.15
N GLU A 56 -12.77 -6.12 -7.19
CA GLU A 56 -13.03 -5.19 -6.09
C GLU A 56 -13.69 -5.94 -4.91
N GLY A 57 -13.58 -5.38 -3.71
CA GLY A 57 -14.25 -5.91 -2.52
C GLY A 57 -13.37 -6.86 -1.72
N GLU A 58 -13.98 -7.54 -0.76
CA GLU A 58 -13.27 -8.45 0.12
C GLU A 58 -12.81 -9.70 -0.63
N VAL A 59 -11.55 -10.08 -0.40
CA VAL A 59 -10.95 -11.30 -0.90
C VAL A 59 -10.76 -12.18 0.33
N PRO A 60 -11.31 -13.40 0.37
CA PRO A 60 -11.02 -14.35 1.45
C PRO A 60 -9.56 -14.82 1.36
N TYR A 61 -8.82 -14.72 2.45
CA TYR A 61 -7.45 -15.23 2.58
C TYR A 61 -7.18 -15.61 4.04
N LYS A 62 -6.24 -16.52 4.28
CA LYS A 62 -5.77 -16.80 5.64
C LYS A 62 -4.84 -15.68 6.12
N LYS A 63 -5.27 -14.93 7.13
CA LYS A 63 -4.42 -13.88 7.74
C LYS A 63 -3.13 -14.48 8.32
N ASN A 64 -2.02 -13.78 8.11
CA ASN A 64 -0.76 -14.07 8.79
C ASN A 64 -0.64 -13.23 10.06
N GLU A 65 -0.76 -13.90 11.20
CA GLU A 65 -0.72 -13.31 12.54
C GLU A 65 0.68 -13.38 13.18
N ALA A 66 1.71 -13.73 12.40
CA ALA A 66 3.08 -13.74 12.89
C ALA A 66 3.45 -12.36 13.45
N PRO A 67 4.05 -12.26 14.65
CA PRO A 67 4.39 -10.98 15.25
C PRO A 67 5.30 -10.13 14.36
N ILE A 68 5.10 -8.81 14.37
CA ILE A 68 5.99 -7.87 13.69
C ILE A 68 7.43 -8.10 14.16
N ASN A 69 8.37 -8.19 13.22
CA ASN A 69 9.80 -8.47 13.43
C ASN A 69 10.14 -9.92 13.86
N SER A 70 9.20 -10.86 13.79
CA SER A 70 9.48 -12.29 14.04
C SER A 70 10.13 -13.02 12.86
N GLY A 71 10.08 -12.44 11.65
CA GLY A 71 10.48 -13.10 10.41
C GLY A 71 9.45 -14.07 9.84
N GLY A 72 8.29 -14.25 10.50
CA GLY A 72 7.23 -15.17 10.06
C GLY A 72 6.29 -14.63 8.96
N HIS A 73 6.57 -13.45 8.41
CA HIS A 73 5.77 -12.82 7.37
C HIS A 73 6.66 -12.07 6.37
N THR A 74 6.22 -11.94 5.11
CA THR A 74 6.84 -11.01 4.15
C THR A 74 6.41 -9.57 4.43
N ARG A 75 6.98 -8.62 3.70
CA ARG A 75 6.72 -7.19 3.86
C ARG A 75 6.52 -6.51 2.50
N LEU A 76 5.64 -5.51 2.43
CA LEU A 76 5.40 -4.74 1.20
C LEU A 76 6.68 -4.08 0.64
N VAL A 77 7.63 -3.74 1.50
CA VAL A 77 8.95 -3.21 1.08
C VAL A 77 9.74 -4.18 0.19
N HIS A 78 9.47 -5.49 0.30
CA HIS A 78 10.09 -6.52 -0.55
C HIS A 78 9.22 -6.87 -1.76
N GLU A 79 7.89 -6.74 -1.64
CA GLU A 79 6.93 -7.16 -2.66
C GLU A 79 6.49 -6.06 -3.62
N TRP A 80 6.75 -4.77 -3.34
CA TRP A 80 6.15 -3.67 -4.11
C TRP A 80 6.44 -3.73 -5.62
N ARG A 81 7.59 -4.27 -6.02
CA ARG A 81 7.97 -4.42 -7.43
C ARG A 81 7.13 -5.43 -8.18
N THR A 82 6.45 -6.35 -7.50
CA THR A 82 5.58 -7.36 -8.12
C THR A 82 4.14 -6.86 -8.24
N LEU A 83 3.79 -5.72 -7.63
CA LEU A 83 2.41 -5.21 -7.61
C LEU A 83 1.86 -4.82 -8.99
N TYR A 84 2.73 -4.56 -9.98
CA TYR A 84 2.30 -4.36 -11.37
C TYR A 84 1.55 -5.58 -11.95
N ASN A 85 1.78 -6.78 -11.39
CA ASN A 85 1.02 -7.97 -11.71
C ASN A 85 -0.45 -7.86 -11.33
N TYR A 86 -0.89 -6.88 -10.55
CA TYR A 86 -2.29 -6.69 -10.15
C TYR A 86 -2.91 -5.43 -10.76
N ILE A 87 -2.23 -4.79 -11.72
CA ILE A 87 -2.67 -3.58 -12.42
C ILE A 87 -2.99 -3.92 -13.88
N ARG A 88 -4.07 -3.32 -14.42
CA ARG A 88 -4.44 -3.44 -15.85
C ARG A 88 -3.37 -2.80 -16.73
N GLY A 89 -2.90 -3.52 -17.76
CA GLY A 89 -1.80 -3.06 -18.62
C GLY A 89 -0.42 -3.16 -17.96
N GLY A 90 -0.31 -3.76 -16.77
CA GLY A 90 0.96 -3.99 -16.09
C GLY A 90 1.64 -5.28 -16.57
N ASN A 91 0.94 -6.41 -16.42
CA ASN A 91 1.40 -7.71 -16.89
C ASN A 91 0.26 -8.41 -17.63
N ASP A 92 0.14 -8.17 -18.94
CA ASP A 92 -0.97 -8.68 -19.74
C ASP A 92 -0.82 -10.15 -20.14
N THR A 93 0.35 -10.76 -19.90
CA THR A 93 0.57 -12.19 -20.15
C THR A 93 -0.01 -13.08 -19.05
N LEU A 94 -0.36 -12.53 -17.88
CA LEU A 94 -0.96 -13.28 -16.78
C LEU A 94 -2.48 -13.43 -16.94
N SER A 95 -2.94 -14.68 -16.94
CA SER A 95 -4.37 -15.00 -16.88
C SER A 95 -5.02 -14.47 -15.60
N GLN A 96 -6.32 -14.16 -15.68
CA GLN A 96 -7.10 -13.65 -14.56
C GLN A 96 -7.05 -14.59 -13.34
N MET A 97 -7.27 -15.89 -13.57
CA MET A 97 -7.21 -16.91 -12.51
C MET A 97 -5.85 -16.94 -11.81
N LYS A 98 -4.75 -16.95 -12.57
CA LYS A 98 -3.40 -16.96 -11.99
C LYS A 98 -3.12 -15.70 -11.17
N ARG A 99 -3.60 -14.55 -11.65
CA ARG A 99 -3.46 -13.26 -10.96
C ARG A 99 -4.18 -13.26 -9.61
N GLU A 100 -5.40 -13.77 -9.56
CA GLU A 100 -6.17 -13.90 -8.32
C GLU A 100 -5.51 -14.87 -7.34
N THR A 101 -5.04 -16.03 -7.81
CA THR A 101 -4.28 -16.97 -6.96
C THR A 101 -3.01 -16.33 -6.40
N MET A 102 -2.21 -15.65 -7.23
CA MET A 102 -1.00 -14.95 -6.78
C MET A 102 -1.33 -13.83 -5.80
N PHE A 103 -2.47 -13.16 -5.94
CA PHE A 103 -2.88 -12.10 -5.04
C PHE A 103 -3.24 -12.66 -3.66
N ILE A 104 -4.00 -13.76 -3.61
CA ILE A 104 -4.31 -14.47 -2.35
C ILE A 104 -3.01 -14.91 -1.66
N GLN A 105 -2.09 -15.56 -2.38
CA GLN A 105 -0.80 -15.98 -1.84
C GLN A 105 0.02 -14.81 -1.27
N LEU A 106 0.03 -13.67 -1.97
CA LEU A 106 0.68 -12.47 -1.45
C LEU A 106 0.03 -12.00 -0.14
N LEU A 107 -1.30 -11.93 -0.07
CA LEU A 107 -2.02 -11.54 1.15
C LEU A 107 -1.75 -12.50 2.32
N GLU A 108 -1.71 -13.81 2.08
CA GLU A 108 -1.42 -14.82 3.10
C GLU A 108 0.05 -14.80 3.57
N SER A 109 0.95 -14.29 2.74
CA SER A 109 2.36 -14.14 3.10
C SER A 109 2.65 -12.87 3.89
N LEU A 110 1.90 -11.79 3.65
CA LEU A 110 2.08 -10.49 4.28
C LEU A 110 1.57 -10.49 5.72
N HIS A 111 2.18 -9.66 6.58
CA HIS A 111 1.59 -9.35 7.89
C HIS A 111 0.15 -8.84 7.71
N GLU A 112 -0.79 -9.27 8.56
CA GLU A 112 -2.21 -8.96 8.43
C GLU A 112 -2.51 -7.47 8.18
N SER A 113 -1.78 -6.56 8.84
CA SER A 113 -1.98 -5.12 8.67
C SER A 113 -1.52 -4.59 7.30
N GLU A 114 -0.56 -5.23 6.65
CA GLU A 114 -0.13 -4.91 5.29
C GLU A 114 -1.05 -5.55 4.24
N ALA A 115 -1.55 -6.75 4.50
CA ALA A 115 -2.60 -7.36 3.68
C ALA A 115 -3.88 -6.51 3.67
N GLU A 116 -4.34 -6.06 4.84
CA GLU A 116 -5.47 -5.13 4.96
C GLU A 116 -5.22 -3.79 4.25
N LEU A 117 -4.00 -3.26 4.33
CA LEU A 117 -3.61 -2.06 3.58
C LEU A 117 -3.73 -2.28 2.07
N LEU A 118 -3.21 -3.39 1.56
CA LEU A 118 -3.23 -3.69 0.13
C LEU A 118 -4.66 -3.84 -0.40
N MET A 119 -5.56 -4.44 0.41
CA MET A 119 -6.99 -4.53 0.12
C MET A 119 -7.64 -3.16 -0.04
N LEU A 120 -7.30 -2.19 0.82
CA LEU A 120 -7.78 -0.81 0.68
C LEU A 120 -7.21 -0.14 -0.57
N VAL A 121 -5.92 -0.34 -0.85
CA VAL A 121 -5.22 0.30 -1.98
C VAL A 121 -5.79 -0.18 -3.31
N LYS A 122 -5.99 -1.49 -3.51
CA LYS A 122 -6.55 -2.03 -4.76
C LYS A 122 -7.94 -1.46 -5.07
N ASP A 123 -8.68 -1.09 -4.04
CA ASP A 123 -10.05 -0.56 -4.13
C ASP A 123 -10.11 0.96 -4.06
N LYS A 124 -8.95 1.66 -4.06
CA LYS A 124 -8.87 3.13 -3.96
C LYS A 124 -9.46 3.68 -2.64
N LYS A 125 -9.53 2.85 -1.60
CA LYS A 125 -10.19 3.11 -0.31
C LYS A 125 -9.22 3.47 0.81
N LEU A 126 -7.96 3.81 0.53
CA LEU A 126 -6.99 4.16 1.58
C LEU A 126 -7.52 5.22 2.57
N GLN A 127 -8.27 6.21 2.07
CA GLN A 127 -8.83 7.29 2.88
C GLN A 127 -9.90 6.84 3.90
N SER A 128 -10.54 5.69 3.71
CA SER A 128 -11.55 5.19 4.65
C SER A 128 -10.95 4.78 5.98
N LYS A 129 -9.67 4.38 6.01
CA LYS A 129 -8.93 3.98 7.22
C LYS A 129 -7.84 4.98 7.60
N TYR A 130 -7.12 5.52 6.63
CA TYR A 130 -5.99 6.42 6.87
C TYR A 130 -6.34 7.83 6.43
N ARG A 131 -6.15 8.82 7.32
CA ARG A 131 -6.41 10.24 7.00
C ARG A 131 -5.30 10.86 6.13
N ILE A 132 -4.97 10.21 5.02
CA ILE A 132 -3.95 10.58 4.03
C ILE A 132 -4.69 10.98 2.75
N THR A 133 -4.53 12.22 2.30
CA THR A 133 -5.21 12.73 1.10
C THR A 133 -4.27 12.80 -0.09
N ARG A 134 -4.82 12.75 -1.32
CA ARG A 134 -4.03 12.96 -2.54
C ARG A 134 -3.27 14.29 -2.51
N ALA A 135 -3.92 15.38 -2.06
CA ALA A 135 -3.27 16.69 -1.95
C ALA A 135 -2.03 16.66 -1.03
N LEU A 136 -2.10 15.95 0.10
CA LEU A 136 -0.93 15.75 0.97
C LEU A 136 0.16 14.95 0.24
N VAL A 137 -0.21 13.90 -0.50
CA VAL A 137 0.74 13.07 -1.25
C VAL A 137 1.44 13.89 -2.34
N GLU A 138 0.71 14.70 -3.10
CA GLU A 138 1.30 15.57 -4.14
C GLU A 138 2.28 16.60 -3.58
N GLU A 139 2.03 17.10 -2.36
CA GLU A 139 2.95 18.02 -1.67
C GLU A 139 4.21 17.32 -1.14
N VAL A 140 4.10 16.05 -0.72
CA VAL A 140 5.24 15.29 -0.20
C VAL A 140 6.06 14.71 -1.35
N PHE A 141 5.40 13.99 -2.27
CA PHE A 141 6.00 13.28 -3.40
C PHE A 141 5.80 14.08 -4.69
N ASN A 142 6.45 15.24 -4.74
CA ASN A 142 6.38 16.18 -5.86
C ASN A 142 7.01 15.66 -7.17
N ASP A 143 7.68 14.51 -7.11
CA ASP A 143 8.29 13.80 -8.24
C ASP A 143 7.35 12.78 -8.90
N ILE A 144 6.15 12.52 -8.33
CA ILE A 144 5.17 11.64 -8.95
C ILE A 144 4.54 12.31 -10.17
N THR A 145 4.65 11.65 -11.33
CA THR A 145 3.83 11.94 -12.51
C THR A 145 2.51 11.19 -12.44
N TRP A 146 1.41 11.92 -12.25
CA TRP A 146 0.05 11.36 -12.23
C TRP A 146 -0.48 11.23 -13.65
N ARG A 147 -1.09 10.08 -13.98
CA ARG A 147 -1.62 9.81 -15.32
C ARG A 147 -2.96 10.50 -15.59
N ASP A 148 -3.67 10.85 -14.52
CA ASP A 148 -4.99 11.48 -14.56
C ASP A 148 -4.97 13.00 -14.38
N LYS A 149 -3.78 13.61 -14.41
CA LYS A 149 -3.59 15.05 -14.60
C LYS A 149 -3.36 15.35 -16.07
#